data_AF-A0A2P6MGG3-F1
#
_entry.id   AF-A0A2P6MGG3-F1
#
_cell.length_a   1.000
_cell.length_b   1.000
_cell.length_c   1.000
_cell.angle_alpha   90.00
_cell.angle_beta   90.00
_cell.angle_gamma   90.00
#
_symmetry.space_group_name_H-M   'P 1'
#
loop_
_entity.id
_entity.type
_entity.pdbx_description
1 polymer ?
#
loop_
_entity_poly.entity_id
_entity_poly.type
_entity_poly.pdbx_seq_one_letter_code
_entity_poly.pdbx_strand_id
1 'polypeptide(L)' 'MWILILFWVLAAAAVWATFKYRKPILLTVPFFAMFLFVIVQMAMVPLPFMDTVRFVFNLR' A
#
# COMPACT_ATOMS: atom_id res chain seq x y z
N MET A 1 -9.35 11.24 -5.98
CA MET A 1 -8.40 12.37 -5.91
C MET A 1 -7.79 12.54 -4.52
N TRP A 2 -8.61 12.68 -3.46
CA TRP A 2 -8.12 12.92 -2.10
C TRP A 2 -7.12 11.90 -1.55
N ILE A 3 -7.31 10.60 -1.85
CA ILE A 3 -6.42 9.53 -1.41
C ILE A 3 -4.99 9.66 -1.97
N LEU A 4 -4.88 10.12 -3.23
CA LEU A 4 -3.59 10.34 -3.89
C LEU A 4 -2.87 11.52 -3.24
N ILE A 5 -3.60 12.60 -2.94
CA ILE A 5 -3.03 13.77 -2.28
C ILE A 5 -2.48 13.38 -0.89
N LEU A 6 -3.24 12.60 -0.12
CA LEU A 6 -2.78 12.06 1.16
C LEU A 6 -1.51 11.21 1.03
N PHE A 7 -1.45 10.36 0.00
CA PHE A 7 -0.27 9.54 -0.26
C PHE A 7 0.97 10.40 -0.59
N TRP A 8 0.81 11.45 -1.41
CA TRP A 8 1.89 12.38 -1.73
C TRP A 8 2.39 13.14 -0.50
N VAL A 9 1.48 13.61 0.36
CA VAL A 9 1.83 14.29 1.62
C VAL A 9 2.60 13.33 2.54
N LEU A 10 2.14 12.08 2.66
CA LEU A 10 2.81 11.05 3.45
C LEU A 10 4.20 10.74 2.92
N ALA A 11 4.37 10.62 1.60
CA ALA A 11 5.66 10.39 0.97
C ALA A 11 6.63 11.56 1.20
N ALA A 12 6.17 12.80 1.01
CA ALA A 12 6.98 13.99 1.28
C ALA A 12 7.39 14.08 2.76
N ALA A 13 6.47 13.77 3.68
CA ALA A 13 6.77 13.73 5.11
C ALA A 13 7.79 12.64 5.47
N ALA A 14 7.71 11.46 4.84
CA ALA A 14 8.65 10.37 5.03
C ALA A 14 10.07 10.74 4.54
N VAL A 15 10.17 11.41 3.39
CA VAL A 15 11.44 11.94 2.88
C VAL A 15 12.03 12.98 3.83
N TRP A 16 11.24 13.95 4.27
CA TRP A 16 11.70 14.97 5.23
C TRP A 16 12.14 14.35 6.56
N ALA A 17 11.37 13.41 7.09
CA ALA A 17 11.70 12.68 8.30
C ALA A 17 12.99 11.86 8.16
N THR A 18 13.25 11.30 6.97
CA THR A 18 14.49 10.57 6.68
C THR A 18 15.71 11.46 6.88
N PHE A 19 15.68 12.69 6.38
CA PHE A 19 16.79 13.65 6.59
C PHE A 19 16.88 14.12 8.04
N LYS A 20 15.74 14.41 8.70
CA LYS A 20 15.71 14.88 10.08
C LYS A 20 16.25 13.85 11.08
N TYR A 21 15.85 12.59 10.93
CA TYR A 21 16.22 11.52 11.86
C TYR A 21 17.44 10.71 11.39
N ARG A 22 17.96 10.98 10.18
CA ARG A 22 19.01 10.20 9.49
C ARG A 22 18.74 8.70 9.43
N LYS A 23 17.46 8.30 9.41
CA LYS A 23 17.06 6.89 9.33
C LYS A 23 16.51 6.60 7.94
N PRO A 24 17.29 5.98 7.02
CA PRO A 24 16.83 5.68 5.67
C PRO A 24 15.64 4.72 5.64
N ILE A 25 15.44 3.95 6.72
CA ILE A 25 14.28 3.07 6.87
C ILE A 25 12.94 3.84 6.89
N LEU A 26 12.93 5.14 7.14
CA LEU A 26 11.71 5.95 7.06
C LEU A 26 11.17 6.06 5.61
N LEU A 27 12.01 5.82 4.60
CA LEU A 27 11.56 5.76 3.20
C LEU A 27 10.71 4.51 2.91
N THR A 28 10.74 3.48 3.76
CA THR A 28 9.89 2.28 3.57
C THR A 28 8.44 2.54 4.00
N VAL A 29 8.17 3.63 4.74
CA VAL A 29 6.83 3.99 5.22
C VAL A 29 5.80 4.11 4.07
N PRO A 30 6.05 4.86 2.97
CA PRO A 30 5.12 4.91 1.84
C PRO A 30 4.92 3.56 1.16
N PHE A 31 5.96 2.72 1.07
CA PHE A 31 5.82 1.36 0.53
C PHE A 31 4.95 0.48 1.42
N PHE A 32 5.14 0.56 2.73
CA PHE A 32 4.35 -0.19 3.70
C PHE A 32 2.88 0.26 3.71
N ALA A 33 2.64 1.57 3.60
CA ALA A 33 1.29 2.12 3.46
C ALA A 33 0.60 1.62 2.18
N MET A 34 1.33 1.53 1.06
CA MET A 34 0.81 0.99 -0.19
C MET A 34 0.51 -0.52 -0.08
N PHE A 35 1.38 -1.28 0.58
CA PHE A 35 1.17 -2.70 0.82
C PHE A 35 -0.08 -2.97 1.69
N LEU A 36 -0.23 -2.22 2.79
CA LEU A 36 -1.42 -2.27 3.64
C LEU A 36 -2.69 -1.90 2.88
N PHE A 37 -2.63 -0.85 2.04
CA PHE A 37 -3.76 -0.44 1.22
C PHE A 37 -4.23 -1.58 0.30
N VAL A 38 -3.30 -2.31 -0.32
CA VAL A 38 -3.62 -3.47 -1.17
C VAL A 38 -4.23 -4.61 -0.35
N ILE A 39 -3.69 -4.93 0.83
CA ILE A 39 -4.26 -5.96 1.72
C ILE A 39 -5.69 -5.62 2.13
N VAL A 40 -5.92 -4.36 2.55
CA VAL A 40 -7.26 -3.91 2.94
C VAL A 40 -8.21 -4.00 1.75
N GLN A 41 -7.80 -3.56 0.57
CA GLN A 41 -8.60 -3.72 -0.65
C GLN A 41 -8.91 -5.19 -0.96
N MET A 42 -7.93 -6.09 -0.84
CA MET A 42 -8.15 -7.53 -1.02
C MET A 42 -9.13 -8.10 0.00
N ALA A 43 -9.06 -7.67 1.26
CA ALA A 43 -9.96 -8.10 2.32
C ALA A 43 -11.39 -7.54 2.17
N MET A 44 -11.54 -6.38 1.51
CA MET A 44 -12.84 -5.76 1.23
C MET A 44 -13.53 -6.32 -0.01
N VAL A 45 -12.85 -7.16 -0.81
CA VAL A 45 -13.49 -7.84 -1.93
C VAL A 45 -14.43 -8.92 -1.36
N PRO A 46 -15.75 -8.87 -1.66
CA PRO A 46 -16.74 -9.80 -1.12
C PRO A 46 -16.66 -11.22 -1.69
N LEU A 47 -15.83 -11.43 -2.74
CA LEU A 47 -15.58 -12.74 -3.32
C LEU A 47 -14.55 -13.51 -2.47
N PRO A 48 -14.68 -14.84 -2.30
CA PRO A 48 -13.64 -15.65 -1.68
C PRO A 48 -12.33 -15.43 -2.43
N PHE A 49 -11.27 -15.04 -1.74
CA PHE A 49 -9.94 -14.80 -2.32
C PHE A 49 -9.50 -15.94 -3.26
N MET A 50 -9.85 -17.17 -2.91
CA MET A 50 -9.59 -18.38 -3.72
C MET A 50 -10.33 -18.40 -5.06
N ASP A 51 -11.53 -17.86 -5.15
CA ASP A 51 -12.28 -17.80 -6.42
C ASP A 51 -11.67 -16.76 -7.36
N THR A 52 -11.19 -15.64 -6.81
CA THR A 52 -10.47 -14.62 -7.59
C THR A 52 -9.14 -15.15 -8.11
N VAL A 53 -8.39 -15.91 -7.29
CA VAL A 53 -7.14 -16.55 -7.72
C VAL A 53 -7.42 -17.61 -8.79
N ARG A 54 -8.44 -18.47 -8.60
CA ARG A 54 -8.86 -19.46 -9.61
C ARG A 54 -9.29 -18.82 -10.92
N PHE A 55 -10.00 -17.69 -10.86
CA PHE A 55 -10.41 -16.90 -12.03
C PHE A 55 -9.22 -16.30 -12.79
N VAL A 56 -8.31 -15.62 -12.09
CA VAL A 56 -7.13 -14.96 -12.71
C VAL A 56 -6.18 -15.98 -13.32
N PHE A 57 -5.95 -17.09 -12.63
CA PHE A 57 -5.02 -18.12 -13.10
C PHE A 57 -5.69 -19.24 -13.90
N ASN A 58 -7.00 -19.16 -14.15
CA ASN A 58 -7.80 -20.18 -14.84
C ASN A 58 -7.57 -21.61 -14.31
N LEU A 59 -7.40 -21.76 -13.00
CA LEU A 59 -7.35 -23.08 -12.36
C LEU A 59 -8.79 -23.57 -12.22
N ARG A 60 -9.16 -24.52 -13.08
CA ARG A 60 -10.44 -25.24 -13.01
C ARG A 60 -10.50 -26.18 -11.82
#